data_AF-A0A1Y2T3E9-F1
#
_entry.id   AF-A0A1Y2T3E9-F1
#
_cell.length_a   1.000
_cell.length_b   1.000
_cell.length_c   1.000
_cell.angle_alpha   90.00
_cell.angle_beta   90.00
_cell.angle_gamma   90.00
#
_symmetry.space_group_name_H-M   'P 1'
#
loop_
_entity.id
_entity.type
_entity.pdbx_description
1 polymer ?
#
loop_
_entity_poly.entity_id
_entity_poly.type
_entity_poly.pdbx_seq_one_letter_code
_entity_poly.pdbx_strand_id
1 'polypeptide(L)'
;MTAVTLLAPITGRAVPLDAVPDPVFAGRMLGDGVAIDPSGDLAVAPVAGEVVALFPTGHALALRADCGAEILLHLGVDSSQAKGVFRPVVALGERVEAGQPLVRLDLAAFRAQARSPLSPLVVLNPGA
;
A
#
# COMPACT_ATOMS: atom_id res chain seq x y z
N MET A 1 3.35 16.58 20.33
CA MET A 1 3.01 15.28 19.72
C MET A 1 2.41 15.57 18.37
N THR A 2 3.05 15.11 17.30
CA THR A 2 2.51 15.22 15.94
C THR A 2 1.73 13.94 15.66
N ALA A 3 0.45 14.05 15.33
CA ALA A 3 -0.39 12.92 14.98
C ALA A 3 -0.66 12.99 13.47
N VAL A 4 -0.56 11.85 12.78
CA VAL A 4 -0.94 11.70 11.37
C VAL A 4 -2.11 10.73 11.29
N THR A 5 -3.16 11.12 10.55
CA THR A 5 -4.31 10.25 10.29
C THR A 5 -4.14 9.63 8.91
N LEU A 6 -4.21 8.31 8.85
CA LEU A 6 -4.19 7.55 7.60
C LEU A 6 -5.60 7.11 7.25
N LEU A 7 -6.06 7.44 6.04
CA LEU A 7 -7.27 6.87 5.47
C LEU A 7 -7.02 5.41 5.06
N ALA A 8 -8.09 4.63 4.98
CA ALA A 8 -8.02 3.31 4.37
C ALA A 8 -7.56 3.46 2.90
N PRO A 9 -6.46 2.81 2.49
CA PRO A 9 -5.91 2.97 1.16
C PRO A 9 -6.69 2.17 0.12
N ILE A 10 -7.55 1.23 0.54
CA ILE A 10 -8.41 0.43 -0.34
C ILE A 10 -9.65 0.02 0.46
N THR A 11 -10.80 -0.04 -0.20
CA THR A 11 -12.03 -0.56 0.42
C THR A 11 -11.82 -2.04 0.78
N GLY A 12 -12.11 -2.40 2.02
CA GLY A 12 -11.93 -3.76 2.49
C GLY A 12 -12.03 -3.88 4.01
N ARG A 13 -11.64 -5.04 4.53
CA ARG A 13 -11.61 -5.30 5.96
C ARG A 13 -10.18 -5.10 6.49
N ALA A 14 -10.03 -4.24 7.49
CA ALA A 14 -8.76 -4.14 8.22
C ALA A 14 -8.49 -5.43 9.00
N VAL A 15 -7.27 -5.93 8.88
CA VAL A 15 -6.76 -7.09 9.61
C VAL A 15 -5.41 -6.75 10.24
N PRO A 16 -5.06 -7.38 11.38
CA PRO A 16 -3.75 -7.25 11.97
C PRO A 16 -2.61 -7.54 10.98
N LEU A 17 -1.49 -6.82 11.09
CA LEU A 17 -0.35 -7.01 10.20
C LEU A 17 0.30 -8.41 10.37
N ASP A 18 0.19 -9.02 11.55
CA ASP A 18 0.64 -10.39 11.83
C ASP A 18 -0.17 -11.48 11.11
N ALA A 19 -1.35 -11.16 10.57
CA ALA A 19 -2.14 -12.06 9.75
C ALA A 19 -1.66 -12.14 8.29
N VAL A 20 -0.73 -11.26 7.88
CA VAL A 20 -0.16 -11.27 6.53
C VAL A 20 0.75 -12.50 6.38
N PRO A 21 0.57 -13.35 5.33
CA PRO A 21 1.35 -14.58 5.15
C PRO A 21 2.75 -14.32 4.57
N ASP A 22 3.45 -13.33 5.11
CA ASP A 22 4.79 -12.90 4.74
C ASP A 22 5.55 -12.47 6.01
N PRO A 23 6.71 -13.08 6.33
CA PRO A 23 7.45 -12.79 7.56
C PRO A 23 8.00 -11.36 7.62
N VAL A 24 8.24 -10.71 6.48
CA VAL A 24 8.71 -9.31 6.44
C VAL A 24 7.65 -8.38 7.00
N PHE A 25 6.38 -8.59 6.61
CA PHE A 25 5.25 -7.81 7.09
C PHE A 25 4.79 -8.27 8.49
N ALA A 26 4.54 -9.57 8.69
CA ALA A 26 4.06 -10.09 9.96
C ALA A 26 5.07 -9.87 11.10
N GLY A 27 6.37 -9.90 10.78
CA GLY A 27 7.47 -9.62 11.70
C GLY A 27 7.75 -8.13 11.92
N ARG A 28 7.00 -7.20 11.28
CA ARG A 28 7.20 -5.75 11.36
C ARG A 28 8.63 -5.31 11.00
N MET A 29 9.28 -6.03 10.08
CA MET A 29 10.70 -5.80 9.77
C MET A 29 10.94 -4.46 9.10
N LEU A 30 9.99 -3.99 8.28
CA LEU A 30 10.05 -2.69 7.60
C LEU A 30 9.48 -1.54 8.43
N GLY A 31 8.69 -1.86 9.45
CA GLY A 31 7.86 -0.90 10.18
C GLY A 31 6.58 -1.54 10.73
N ASP A 32 5.79 -0.74 11.44
CA ASP A 32 4.50 -1.17 11.99
C ASP A 32 3.33 -0.65 11.16
N GLY A 33 2.16 -1.26 11.32
CA GLY A 33 0.98 -0.89 10.54
C GLY A 33 -0.16 -1.88 10.60
N VAL A 34 -0.94 -1.93 9.52
CA VAL A 34 -2.14 -2.75 9.37
C VAL A 34 -2.16 -3.34 7.97
N ALA A 35 -2.90 -4.42 7.76
CA ALA A 35 -3.20 -4.90 6.41
C ALA A 35 -4.69 -4.80 6.12
N ILE A 36 -5.03 -4.71 4.84
CA ILE A 36 -6.42 -4.68 4.38
C ILE A 36 -6.67 -5.91 3.52
N ASP A 37 -7.74 -6.65 3.81
CA ASP A 37 -8.32 -7.64 2.91
C ASP A 37 -9.27 -6.92 1.94
N PRO A 38 -8.87 -6.73 0.67
CA PRO A 38 -9.53 -5.80 -0.22
C PRO A 38 -10.82 -6.38 -0.80
N SER A 39 -11.85 -5.53 -0.84
CA SER A 39 -13.10 -5.74 -1.56
C SER A 39 -13.35 -4.70 -2.65
N GLY A 40 -12.50 -3.67 -2.74
CA GLY A 40 -12.52 -2.65 -3.79
C GLY A 40 -11.43 -2.85 -4.84
N ASP A 41 -11.51 -2.06 -5.90
CA ASP A 41 -10.66 -2.10 -7.10
C ASP A 41 -9.81 -0.83 -7.29
N LEU A 42 -9.81 0.05 -6.29
CA LEU A 42 -9.11 1.32 -6.31
C LEU A 42 -8.31 1.50 -5.02
N ALA A 43 -7.00 1.61 -5.19
CA ALA A 43 -6.11 2.07 -4.15
C ALA A 43 -5.97 3.59 -4.19
N VAL A 44 -6.11 4.24 -3.05
CA VAL A 44 -6.06 5.70 -2.88
C VAL A 44 -4.98 6.10 -1.88
N ALA A 45 -4.58 7.36 -1.92
CA ALA A 45 -3.60 7.91 -1.01
C ALA A 45 -4.15 7.92 0.42
N PRO A 46 -3.50 7.23 1.39
CA PRO A 46 -3.93 7.26 2.79
C PRO A 46 -3.70 8.64 3.43
N VAL A 47 -2.83 9.47 2.87
CA VAL A 47 -2.46 10.77 3.42
C VAL A 47 -1.96 11.68 2.29
N ALA A 48 -2.02 13.00 2.50
CA ALA A 48 -1.38 13.95 1.60
C ALA A 48 0.15 13.87 1.72
N GLY A 49 0.84 13.99 0.59
CA GLY A 49 2.29 13.85 0.53
C GLY A 49 2.84 13.75 -0.89
N GLU A 50 4.06 13.22 -1.00
CA GLU A 50 4.75 13.00 -2.27
C GLU A 50 4.96 11.50 -2.51
N VAL A 51 4.76 11.04 -3.75
CA VAL A 51 5.11 9.69 -4.19
C VAL A 51 6.63 9.57 -4.28
N VAL A 52 7.27 8.94 -3.29
CA VAL A 52 8.74 8.81 -3.21
C VAL A 52 9.26 7.47 -3.72
N ALA A 53 8.38 6.49 -3.90
CA ALA A 53 8.68 5.27 -4.62
C ALA A 53 7.45 4.77 -5.38
N LEU A 54 7.66 4.29 -6.61
CA LEU A 54 6.64 3.63 -7.42
C LEU A 54 7.27 2.40 -8.08
N PHE A 55 6.80 1.21 -7.73
CA PHE A 55 7.38 -0.02 -8.24
C PHE A 55 6.91 -0.27 -9.68
N PRO A 56 7.74 -0.85 -10.58
CA PRO A 56 7.44 -0.94 -12.01
C PRO A 56 6.11 -1.63 -12.35
N THR A 57 5.70 -2.61 -11.56
CA THR A 57 4.45 -3.34 -11.78
C THR A 57 3.25 -2.70 -11.09
N GLY A 58 3.42 -1.59 -10.37
CA GLY A 58 2.34 -0.86 -9.69
C GLY A 58 1.76 -1.54 -8.45
N HIS A 59 2.29 -2.70 -8.05
CA HIS A 59 1.83 -3.43 -6.87
C HIS A 59 2.20 -2.73 -5.54
N ALA A 60 3.21 -1.87 -5.55
CA ALA A 60 3.65 -1.17 -4.35
C ALA A 60 4.05 0.27 -4.68
N LEU A 61 3.88 1.14 -3.69
CA LEU A 61 4.32 2.53 -3.72
C LEU A 61 4.59 3.04 -2.30
N ALA A 62 5.48 4.01 -2.17
CA ALA A 62 5.71 4.70 -0.91
C ALA A 62 5.37 6.18 -1.05
N LEU A 63 4.71 6.72 -0.02
CA LEU A 63 4.43 8.14 0.13
C LEU A 63 5.28 8.72 1.25
N ARG A 64 5.87 9.89 1.04
CA ARG A 64 6.35 10.73 2.13
C ARG A 64 5.26 11.72 2.47
N ALA A 65 4.64 11.56 3.65
CA ALA A 65 3.65 12.49 4.16
C ALA A 65 4.27 13.86 4.46
N ASP A 66 3.44 14.90 4.50
CA ASP A 66 3.88 16.26 4.82
C ASP A 66 4.50 16.41 6.22
N CYS A 67 4.18 15.49 7.14
CA CYS A 67 4.81 15.41 8.45
C CYS A 67 6.18 14.70 8.45
N GLY A 68 6.66 14.25 7.29
CA GLY A 68 7.93 13.54 7.11
C GLY A 68 7.86 12.02 7.29
N ALA A 69 6.73 11.47 7.74
CA ALA A 69 6.56 10.02 7.83
C ALA A 69 6.56 9.38 6.44
N GLU A 70 7.17 8.21 6.30
CA GLU A 70 7.14 7.43 5.06
C GLU A 70 6.17 6.26 5.22
N ILE A 71 5.24 6.13 4.26
CA ILE A 71 4.15 5.17 4.30
C ILE A 71 4.26 4.28 3.06
N LEU A 72 4.45 2.99 3.28
CA LEU A 72 4.43 1.97 2.24
C LEU A 72 3.01 1.42 2.10
N LEU A 73 2.47 1.48 0.89
CA LEU A 73 1.32 0.71 0.47
C LEU A 73 1.80 -0.44 -0.42
N HIS A 74 1.57 -1.67 0.03
CA HIS A 74 1.91 -2.88 -0.72
C HIS A 74 0.62 -3.66 -1.01
N LEU A 75 0.32 -3.92 -2.28
CA LEU A 75 -0.90 -4.58 -2.72
C LEU A 75 -0.65 -6.07 -2.87
N GLY A 76 -1.02 -6.85 -1.84
CA GLY A 76 -0.92 -8.31 -1.83
C GLY A 76 0.46 -8.83 -1.45
N VAL A 77 0.58 -10.15 -1.32
CA VAL A 77 1.85 -10.86 -1.10
C VAL A 77 2.25 -11.61 -2.37
N ASP A 78 3.53 -11.55 -2.73
CA ASP A 78 4.10 -12.12 -3.96
C ASP A 78 3.39 -11.64 -5.24
N SER A 79 2.79 -10.45 -5.22
CA SER A 79 2.00 -9.88 -6.32
C SER A 79 2.85 -9.15 -7.37
N SER A 80 4.15 -9.01 -7.16
CA SER A 80 5.06 -8.31 -8.07
C SER A 80 5.12 -8.95 -9.47
N GLN A 81 4.82 -10.25 -9.57
CA GLN A 81 4.78 -11.00 -10.83
C GLN A 81 3.40 -11.01 -11.50
N ALA A 82 2.38 -10.44 -10.86
CA ALA A 82 1.03 -10.41 -11.39
C ALA A 82 0.95 -9.49 -12.62
N LYS A 83 0.39 -9.99 -13.72
CA LYS A 83 0.39 -9.28 -15.01
C LYS A 83 -0.98 -8.67 -15.28
N GLY A 84 -0.99 -7.39 -15.64
CA GLY A 84 -2.21 -6.66 -15.99
C GLY A 84 -3.14 -6.39 -14.81
N VAL A 85 -2.75 -6.77 -13.59
CA VAL A 85 -3.53 -6.58 -12.37
C VAL A 85 -3.54 -5.11 -11.96
N PHE A 86 -2.37 -4.49 -11.86
CA PHE A 86 -2.24 -3.13 -11.34
C PHE A 86 -2.02 -2.11 -12.46
N ARG A 87 -2.67 -0.96 -12.33
CA ARG A 87 -2.57 0.18 -13.24
C ARG A 87 -2.35 1.43 -12.38
N PRO A 88 -1.10 1.84 -12.12
CA PRO A 88 -0.82 3.08 -11.42
C PRO A 88 -1.37 4.26 -12.24
N VAL A 89 -1.97 5.23 -11.55
CA VAL A 89 -2.53 6.46 -12.12
C VAL A 89 -1.85 7.71 -11.57
N VAL A 90 -0.68 7.53 -10.97
CA VAL A 90 0.22 8.58 -10.46
C VAL A 90 1.65 8.33 -10.93
N ALA A 91 2.48 9.36 -10.86
CA ALA A 91 3.90 9.29 -11.19
C ALA A 91 4.81 9.42 -9.94
N LEU A 92 6.05 8.97 -10.07
CA LEU A 92 7.09 9.24 -9.07
C LEU A 92 7.35 10.75 -8.98
N GLY A 93 7.47 11.28 -7.76
CA GLY A 93 7.63 12.70 -7.47
C GLY A 93 6.32 13.49 -7.52
N GLU A 94 5.19 12.85 -7.81
CA GLU A 94 3.88 13.51 -7.82
C GLU A 94 3.43 13.81 -6.38
N ARG A 95 2.89 15.01 -6.15
CA ARG A 95 2.17 15.33 -4.91
C ARG A 95 0.72 14.88 -5.01
N VAL A 96 0.23 14.26 -3.94
CA VAL A 96 -1.12 13.70 -3.85
C VAL A 96 -1.84 14.22 -2.62
N GLU A 97 -3.17 14.31 -2.70
CA GLU A 97 -4.05 14.56 -1.56
C GLU A 97 -4.59 13.25 -0.96
N ALA A 98 -4.98 13.26 0.32
CA ALA A 98 -5.60 12.10 0.94
C ALA A 98 -6.91 11.72 0.19
N GLY A 99 -7.05 10.44 -0.17
CA GLY A 99 -8.15 9.93 -0.99
C GLY A 99 -7.93 10.03 -2.50
N GLN A 100 -6.85 10.66 -2.97
CA GLN A 100 -6.53 10.72 -4.40
C GLN A 100 -6.25 9.30 -4.94
N PRO A 101 -6.81 8.93 -6.12
CA PRO A 101 -6.48 7.68 -6.80
C PRO A 101 -4.98 7.48 -7.00
N LEU A 102 -4.45 6.31 -6.63
CA LEU A 102 -3.05 5.92 -6.82
C LEU A 102 -2.91 4.76 -7.81
N VAL A 103 -3.66 3.68 -7.59
CA VAL A 103 -3.57 2.46 -8.39
C VAL A 103 -4.97 1.90 -8.61
N ARG A 104 -5.35 1.68 -9.86
CA ARG A 104 -6.51 0.86 -10.20
C ARG A 104 -6.07 -0.59 -10.30
N LEU A 105 -6.90 -1.52 -9.83
CA LEU A 105 -6.60 -2.94 -9.91
C LEU A 105 -7.78 -3.79 -10.39
N ASP A 106 -7.48 -4.86 -11.12
CA ASP A 106 -8.45 -5.92 -11.38
C ASP A 106 -8.52 -6.84 -10.15
N LEU A 107 -9.56 -6.70 -9.33
CA LEU A 107 -9.68 -7.45 -8.07
C LEU A 107 -9.79 -8.97 -8.27
N ALA A 108 -10.42 -9.41 -9.36
CA ALA A 108 -10.57 -10.83 -9.65
C ALA A 108 -9.20 -11.43 -10.05
N ALA A 109 -8.50 -10.76 -10.97
CA ALA A 109 -7.16 -11.17 -11.37
C ALA A 109 -6.16 -11.06 -10.21
N PHE A 110 -6.30 -10.05 -9.36
CA PHE A 110 -5.46 -9.87 -8.17
C PHE A 110 -5.57 -11.06 -7.22
N ARG A 111 -6.80 -11.45 -6.86
CA ARG A 111 -7.05 -12.62 -5.99
C ARG A 111 -6.61 -13.95 -6.61
N ALA A 112 -6.58 -14.05 -7.94
CA ALA A 112 -6.16 -15.25 -8.64
C ALA A 112 -4.64 -15.37 -8.81
N GLN A 113 -3.92 -14.25 -8.91
CA GLN A 113 -2.49 -14.23 -9.25
C GLN A 113 -1.57 -13.93 -8.06
N ALA A 114 -2.03 -13.20 -7.05
CA ALA A 114 -1.25 -12.99 -5.83
C ALA A 114 -1.33 -14.22 -4.93
N ARG A 115 -0.26 -14.51 -4.18
CA ARG A 115 -0.30 -15.55 -3.14
C ARG A 115 -1.32 -15.21 -2.05
N SER A 116 -1.46 -13.92 -1.75
CA SER A 116 -2.50 -13.39 -0.87
C SER A 116 -2.90 -11.99 -1.32
N PRO A 117 -4.20 -11.62 -1.30
CA PRO A 117 -4.64 -10.25 -1.59
C PRO A 117 -4.44 -9.29 -0.41
N LEU A 118 -4.08 -9.79 0.78
CA LEU A 118 -3.84 -8.94 1.95
C LEU A 118 -2.81 -7.87 1.61
N SER A 119 -3.21 -6.61 1.76
CA SER A 119 -2.46 -5.44 1.30
C SER A 119 -1.96 -4.65 2.50
N PRO A 120 -0.67 -4.75 2.85
CA PRO A 120 -0.06 -3.98 3.93
C PRO A 120 -0.08 -2.47 3.69
N LEU A 121 -0.38 -1.73 4.75
CA LEU A 121 -0.14 -0.30 4.92
C LEU A 121 0.79 -0.12 6.12
N VAL A 122 2.05 0.24 5.86
CA VAL A 122 3.13 0.25 6.85
C VAL A 122 3.72 1.63 6.96
N VAL A 123 3.93 2.11 8.19
CA VAL A 123 4.76 3.28 8.46
C VAL A 123 6.20 2.80 8.57
N LEU A 124 7.05 3.25 7.65
CA LEU A 124 8.43 2.81 7.55
C LEU A 124 9.28 3.39 8.69
N ASN A 125 10.18 2.58 9.23
CA ASN A 125 11.16 3.04 10.20
C ASN A 125 12.28 3.82 9.49
N PRO A 126 12.59 5.08 9.89
CA PRO A 126 13.74 5.77 9.36
C PRO A 126 15.03 5.03 9.78
N GLY A 127 15.77 4.46 8.82
CA GLY A 127 17.07 3.83 9.06
C GLY A 127 17.11 2.30 9.14
N ALA A 128 16.11 1.60 8.61
CA ALA A 128 16.21 0.17 8.30
C ALA A 128 17.01 -0.07 7.00
#